data_AF-A0A370DYN7-F1
#
_entry.id   AF-A0A370DYN7-F1
#
_cell.length_a   1.000
_cell.length_b   1.000
_cell.length_c   1.000
_cell.angle_alpha   90.00
_cell.angle_beta   90.00
_cell.angle_gamma   90.00
#
_symmetry.space_group_name_H-M   'P 1'
#
loop_
_entity.id
_entity.type
_entity.pdbx_description
1 polymer ?
#
loop_
_entity_poly.entity_id
_entity_poly.type
_entity_poly.pdbx_seq_one_letter_code
_entity_poly.pdbx_strand_id
1 'polypeptide(L)'
;MISESTYVKRAEVIAQNEESAVAEFAENVRQPDMAGVIFFCSADYDLDRLSLALGEQFTCPVIGCTTAGEIGSTYQHGGLVGFSLSSEMFRIHTSVIDPLIDFNPLAAKKLV
;
A
#
# COMPACT_ATOMS: atom_id res chain seq x y z
N MET A 1 0.24 -15.28 19.72
CA MET A 1 1.51 -15.13 18.99
C MET A 1 1.20 -15.42 17.53
N ILE A 2 0.98 -14.39 16.72
CA ILE A 2 0.60 -14.56 15.31
C ILE A 2 1.88 -15.00 14.59
N SER A 3 1.88 -16.20 14.01
CA SER A 3 2.97 -16.67 13.16
C SER A 3 3.28 -15.60 12.11
N GLU A 4 4.53 -15.17 12.03
CA GLU A 4 4.98 -14.30 10.94
C GLU A 4 4.66 -15.01 9.62
N SER A 5 3.88 -14.36 8.76
CA SER A 5 3.56 -14.92 7.45
C SER A 5 4.78 -14.71 6.57
N THR A 6 5.42 -15.80 6.15
CA THR A 6 6.62 -15.75 5.29
C THR A 6 6.41 -14.98 3.98
N TYR A 7 5.15 -14.84 3.54
CA TYR A 7 4.81 -14.23 2.24
C TYR A 7 4.15 -12.85 2.34
N VAL A 8 3.83 -12.40 3.56
CA VAL A 8 3.14 -11.13 3.83
C VAL A 8 3.82 -10.42 4.99
N LYS A 9 4.52 -9.32 4.72
CA LYS A 9 5.05 -8.44 5.77
C LYS A 9 4.16 -7.23 5.94
N ARG A 10 3.79 -6.96 7.19
CA ARG A 10 2.94 -5.82 7.56
C ARG A 10 3.79 -4.77 8.26
N ALA A 11 3.44 -3.51 8.06
CA ALA A 11 4.01 -2.41 8.81
C ALA A 11 2.94 -1.39 9.16
N GLU A 12 3.15 -0.75 10.30
CA GLU A 12 2.48 0.45 10.73
C GLU A 12 3.56 1.43 11.16
N VAL A 13 3.46 2.67 10.69
CA VAL A 13 4.41 3.74 11.01
C VAL A 13 3.64 4.98 11.38
N ILE A 14 4.22 5.81 12.24
CA ILE A 14 3.71 7.14 12.55
C ILE A 14 4.84 8.13 12.28
N ALA A 15 4.64 9.01 11.30
CA ALA A 15 5.63 10.00 10.91
C ALA A 15 4.95 11.29 10.43
N GLN A 16 5.64 12.42 10.56
CA GLN A 16 5.06 13.74 10.24
C GLN A 16 5.22 14.15 8.78
N ASN A 17 6.18 13.57 8.05
CA ASN A 17 6.41 13.86 6.63
C ASN A 17 6.38 12.57 5.81
N GLU A 18 6.02 12.72 4.55
CA GLU A 18 5.78 11.64 3.59
C GLU A 18 7.05 10.83 3.34
N GLU A 19 8.20 11.48 3.21
CA GLU A 19 9.46 10.80 2.87
C GLU A 19 9.93 9.87 4.00
N SER A 20 9.87 10.35 5.24
CA SER A 20 10.23 9.55 6.42
C SER A 20 9.23 8.42 6.64
N ALA A 21 7.94 8.70 6.47
CA ALA A 21 6.89 7.70 6.60
C ALA A 21 7.08 6.57 5.59
N VAL A 22 7.35 6.91 4.34
CA VAL A 22 7.56 5.94 3.27
C VAL A 22 8.89 5.18 3.45
N ALA A 23 9.97 5.84 3.86
CA ALA A 23 11.25 5.19 4.12
C ALA A 23 11.14 4.15 5.25
N GLU A 24 10.54 4.53 6.38
CA GLU A 24 10.33 3.63 7.52
C GLU A 24 9.36 2.49 7.17
N PHE A 25 8.28 2.80 6.45
CA PHE A 25 7.34 1.79 5.98
C PHE A 25 8.02 0.79 5.06
N ALA A 26 8.80 1.28 4.09
CA ALA A 26 9.52 0.46 3.13
C ALA A 26 10.51 -0.48 3.82
N GLU A 27 11.27 -0.01 4.81
CA GLU A 27 12.20 -0.85 5.56
C GLU A 27 11.49 -2.03 6.26
N ASN A 28 10.33 -1.76 6.85
CA ASN A 28 9.57 -2.78 7.59
C ASN A 28 8.85 -3.79 6.69
N VAL A 29 8.38 -3.39 5.50
CA VAL A 29 7.70 -4.30 4.57
C VAL A 29 8.64 -4.95 3.55
N ARG A 30 9.92 -4.56 3.50
CA ARG A 30 10.87 -5.09 2.49
C ARG A 30 11.07 -6.59 2.64
N GLN A 31 11.03 -7.28 1.52
CA GLN A 31 11.32 -8.71 1.40
C GLN A 31 11.83 -9.01 -0.01
N PRO A 32 12.51 -10.15 -0.24
CA PRO A 32 12.92 -10.57 -1.57
C PRO A 32 11.73 -10.63 -2.52
N ASP A 33 11.95 -10.19 -3.76
CA ASP A 33 11.03 -10.34 -4.90
C ASP A 33 9.56 -10.06 -4.56
N MET A 34 9.22 -8.79 -4.33
CA MET A 34 7.86 -8.36 -3.98
C MET A 34 6.92 -8.36 -5.20
N ALA A 35 5.77 -9.01 -5.07
CA ALA A 35 4.67 -8.96 -6.03
C ALA A 35 3.95 -7.61 -6.04
N GLY A 36 3.94 -6.92 -4.90
CA GLY A 36 3.44 -5.55 -4.77
C GLY A 36 3.15 -5.15 -3.33
N VAL A 37 2.68 -3.92 -3.16
CA VAL A 37 2.42 -3.27 -1.88
C VAL A 37 1.02 -2.69 -1.87
N ILE A 38 0.34 -2.87 -0.74
CA ILE A 38 -0.94 -2.22 -0.45
C ILE A 38 -0.76 -1.38 0.80
N PHE A 39 -1.12 -0.10 0.73
CA PHE A 39 -0.99 0.82 1.87
C PHE A 39 -2.23 1.70 2.05
N PHE A 40 -2.36 2.23 3.26
CA PHE A 40 -3.32 3.23 3.67
C PHE A 40 -2.54 4.35 4.36
N CYS A 41 -2.76 5.59 3.97
CA CYS A 41 -2.04 6.74 4.51
C CYS A 41 -2.98 7.77 5.13
N SER A 42 -2.41 8.64 5.96
CA SER A 42 -3.14 9.78 6.49
C SER A 42 -3.64 10.69 5.37
N ALA A 43 -4.85 11.22 5.57
CA ALA A 43 -5.42 12.25 4.71
C ALA A 43 -4.70 13.61 4.85
N ASP A 44 -3.86 13.77 5.86
CA ASP A 44 -3.08 15.00 6.10
C ASP A 44 -1.83 15.12 5.21
N TYR A 45 -1.44 14.04 4.52
CA TYR A 45 -0.26 14.04 3.64
C TYR A 45 -0.52 14.70 2.29
N ASP A 46 0.53 15.32 1.75
CA ASP A 46 0.61 15.72 0.35
C ASP A 46 0.76 14.46 -0.52
N LEU A 47 -0.29 14.11 -1.25
CA LEU A 47 -0.34 12.88 -2.04
C LEU A 47 0.65 12.89 -3.22
N ASP A 48 1.03 14.05 -3.75
CA ASP A 48 2.02 14.12 -4.83
C ASP A 48 3.41 13.80 -4.28
N ARG A 49 3.76 14.34 -3.10
CA ARG A 49 5.01 14.01 -2.41
C ARG A 49 5.06 12.55 -1.97
N LEU A 50 3.96 12.05 -1.41
CA LEU A 50 3.85 10.65 -1.02
C LEU A 50 4.02 9.72 -2.23
N SER A 51 3.38 10.03 -3.35
CA SER A 51 3.50 9.25 -4.58
C SER A 51 4.94 9.23 -5.12
N LEU A 52 5.64 10.36 -5.08
CA LEU A 52 7.05 10.44 -5.47
C LEU A 52 7.92 9.55 -4.58
N ALA A 53 7.81 9.69 -3.26
CA ALA A 53 8.57 8.90 -2.29
C ALA A 53 8.30 7.39 -2.43
N LEU A 54 7.04 6.99 -2.65
CA LEU A 54 6.67 5.59 -2.88
C LEU A 54 7.29 5.06 -4.18
N GLY A 55 7.27 5.84 -5.25
CA GLY A 55 7.88 5.49 -6.53
C GLY A 55 9.41 5.35 -6.48
N GLU A 56 10.07 6.07 -5.56
CA GLU A 56 11.51 5.93 -5.32
C GLU A 56 11.86 4.66 -4.51
N GLN A 57 10.99 4.26 -3.57
CA GLN A 57 11.26 3.11 -2.68
C GLN A 57 10.88 1.74 -3.27
N PHE A 58 9.89 1.70 -4.17
CA PHE A 58 9.31 0.47 -4.68
C PHE A 58 9.32 0.40 -6.21
N THR A 59 9.81 -0.72 -6.74
CA THR A 59 9.79 -1.04 -8.17
C THR A 59 8.64 -1.96 -8.56
N CYS A 60 7.98 -2.59 -7.59
CA CYS A 60 6.77 -3.40 -7.77
C CYS A 60 5.51 -2.54 -7.80
N PRO A 61 4.35 -3.06 -8.25
CA PRO A 61 3.09 -2.34 -8.14
C PRO A 61 2.80 -1.90 -6.70
N VAL A 62 2.47 -0.61 -6.53
CA VAL A 62 2.05 -0.03 -5.26
C VAL A 62 0.65 0.55 -5.46
N ILE A 63 -0.29 0.14 -4.63
CA ILE A 63 -1.64 0.71 -4.60
C ILE A 63 -2.00 1.10 -3.18
N GLY A 64 -2.80 2.14 -3.05
CA GLY A 64 -3.26 2.57 -1.75
C GLY A 64 -4.34 3.62 -1.84
N CYS A 65 -4.85 4.01 -0.69
CA CYS A 65 -5.79 5.11 -0.55
C CYS A 65 -5.54 5.85 0.76
N THR A 66 -6.18 7.01 0.92
CA THR A 66 -6.25 7.67 2.22
C THR A 66 -7.18 6.90 3.14
N THR A 67 -7.02 7.11 4.44
CA THR A 67 -7.96 6.61 5.45
C THR A 67 -8.45 7.77 6.34
N ALA A 68 -9.59 7.59 7.02
CA ALA A 68 -10.10 8.52 8.03
C ALA A 68 -9.40 8.36 9.41
N GLY A 69 -8.18 7.84 9.40
CA GLY A 69 -7.42 7.31 10.54
C GLY A 69 -6.96 5.87 10.27
N GLU A 70 -5.72 5.55 10.58
CA GLU A 70 -5.16 4.24 10.26
C GLU A 70 -5.50 3.24 11.37
N ILE A 71 -6.10 2.11 10.99
CA ILE A 71 -6.36 1.01 11.92
C ILE A 71 -5.24 -0.02 11.74
N GLY A 72 -4.18 0.15 12.53
CA GLY A 72 -3.12 -0.83 12.70
C GLY A 72 -3.42 -1.77 13.87
N SER A 73 -2.40 -2.08 14.67
CA SER A 73 -2.55 -2.72 15.98
C SER A 73 -3.28 -1.81 16.97
N THR A 74 -3.19 -0.50 16.76
CA THR A 74 -3.96 0.53 17.47
C THR A 74 -4.57 1.51 16.48
N TYR A 75 -5.55 2.28 16.93
CA TYR A 75 -6.04 3.42 16.14
C TYR A 75 -5.02 4.56 16.23
N GLN A 76 -4.52 5.00 15.09
CA GLN A 76 -3.55 6.09 15.01
C GLN A 76 -4.03 7.19 14.05
N HIS A 77 -3.39 8.35 14.17
CA HIS A 77 -3.55 9.48 13.26
C HIS A 77 -2.17 9.86 12.73
N GLY A 78 -2.06 9.95 11.41
CA GLY A 78 -0.78 10.18 10.76
C GLY A 78 -0.06 8.88 10.47
N GLY A 79 0.76 8.88 9.41
CA GLY A 79 1.56 7.72 9.05
C GLY A 79 0.97 6.87 7.92
N LEU A 80 1.51 5.64 7.84
CA LEU A 80 1.11 4.62 6.89
C LEU A 80 0.86 3.30 7.63
N VAL A 81 -0.15 2.57 7.18
CA VAL A 81 -0.35 1.16 7.52
C VAL A 81 -0.49 0.38 6.24
N GLY A 82 0.09 -0.80 6.16
CA GLY A 82 0.05 -1.58 4.93
C GLY A 82 0.85 -2.85 5.00
N PHE A 83 1.03 -3.46 3.83
CA PHE A 83 1.75 -4.71 3.71
C PHE A 83 2.32 -4.92 2.30
N SER A 84 3.37 -5.73 2.23
CA SER A 84 3.92 -6.28 1.01
C SER A 84 3.46 -7.72 0.79
N LEU A 85 3.43 -8.13 -0.47
CA LEU A 85 3.12 -9.50 -0.90
C LEU A 85 4.33 -10.09 -1.62
N SER A 86 4.72 -11.32 -1.29
CA SER A 86 5.84 -12.02 -1.94
C SER A 86 5.41 -12.58 -3.30
N SER A 87 6.29 -12.48 -4.29
CA SER A 87 6.09 -13.11 -5.60
C SER A 87 6.23 -14.63 -5.58
N GLU A 88 6.62 -15.24 -4.46
CA GLU A 88 6.58 -16.70 -4.33
C GLU A 88 5.13 -17.22 -4.32
N MET A 89 4.21 -16.47 -3.70
CA MET A 89 2.82 -16.88 -3.51
C MET A 89 1.80 -16.01 -4.23
N PHE A 90 2.15 -14.77 -4.57
CA PHE A 90 1.22 -13.80 -5.13
C PHE A 90 1.63 -13.34 -6.54
N ARG A 91 0.62 -12.97 -7.33
CA ARG A 91 0.75 -12.20 -8.56
C ARG A 91 -0.22 -11.03 -8.47
N ILE A 92 0.23 -9.83 -8.79
CA ILE A 92 -0.58 -8.63 -8.73
C ILE A 92 -0.62 -8.00 -10.11
N HIS A 93 -1.83 -7.67 -10.54
CA HIS A 93 -2.08 -6.84 -11.69
C HIS A 93 -2.92 -5.64 -11.25
N THR A 94 -2.57 -4.45 -11.71
CA THR A 94 -3.29 -3.22 -11.39
C THR A 94 -4.05 -2.75 -12.62
N SER A 95 -5.28 -2.30 -12.43
CA SER A 95 -6.11 -1.74 -13.49
C SER A 95 -6.91 -0.56 -12.93
N VAL A 96 -7.00 0.52 -13.70
CA VAL A 96 -7.75 1.72 -13.32
C VAL A 96 -9.18 1.58 -13.81
N ILE A 97 -10.14 1.87 -12.93
CA ILE A 97 -11.56 1.98 -13.27
C ILE A 97 -11.93 3.45 -13.22
N ASP A 98 -12.12 4.06 -14.39
CA ASP A 98 -12.51 5.47 -14.52
C ASP A 98 -13.36 5.68 -15.80
N PRO A 99 -14.59 6.23 -15.71
CA PRO A 99 -15.29 6.63 -14.49
C PRO A 99 -15.99 5.45 -13.80
N LEU A 100 -15.98 5.45 -12.46
CA LEU A 100 -16.61 4.40 -11.66
C LEU A 100 -18.14 4.34 -11.84
N ILE A 101 -18.78 5.48 -12.16
CA ILE A 101 -20.25 5.58 -12.30
C ILE A 101 -20.80 4.68 -13.42
N ASP A 102 -20.00 4.43 -14.46
CA ASP A 102 -20.39 3.63 -15.63
C ASP A 102 -19.92 2.17 -15.51
N PHE A 103 -19.20 1.83 -14.44
CA PHE A 103 -18.65 0.51 -14.23
C PHE A 103 -19.77 -0.50 -13.97
N ASN A 104 -19.78 -1.58 -14.75
CA ASN A 104 -20.83 -2.58 -14.72
C ASN A 104 -20.24 -3.99 -14.88
N PRO A 105 -21.04 -5.06 -14.62
CA PRO A 105 -20.54 -6.44 -14.69
C PRO A 105 -19.97 -6.86 -16.05
N LEU A 106 -20.39 -6.24 -17.16
CA LEU A 106 -19.83 -6.53 -18.49
C LEU A 106 -18.46 -5.87 -18.67
N ALA A 107 -18.27 -4.67 -18.15
CA ALA A 107 -16.96 -4.03 -18.11
C ALA A 107 -15.96 -4.80 -17.22
N ALA A 108 -16.42 -5.31 -16.07
CA ALA A 108 -15.60 -6.12 -15.16
C ALA A 108 -15.02 -7.38 -15.83
N LYS A 109 -15.80 -8.06 -16.68
CA LYS A 109 -15.35 -9.23 -17.44
C LYS A 109 -14.23 -8.95 -18.44
N LYS A 110 -13.94 -7.68 -18.75
CA LYS A 110 -12.85 -7.29 -19.67
C LYS A 110 -11.54 -6.98 -18.97
N LEU A 111 -11.53 -6.93 -17.63
CA LEU A 111 -10.35 -6.56 -16.83
C LEU A 111 -9.46 -7.76 -16.46
N VAL A 112 -9.92 -9.00 -16.70
CA VAL A 112 -9.24 -10.25 -16.32
C VAL A 112 -9.44 -11.33 -17.36
#